data_AF-A0A7Y2WZI9-F1
#
_entry.id   AF-A0A7Y2WZI9-F1
#
_cell.length_a   1.000
_cell.length_b   1.000
_cell.length_c   1.000
_cell.angle_alpha   90.00
_cell.angle_beta   90.00
_cell.angle_gamma   90.00
#
_symmetry.space_group_name_H-M   'P 1'
#
loop_
_entity.id
_entity.type
_entity.pdbx_description
1 polymer ?
#
loop_
_entity_poly.entity_id
_entity_poly.type
_entity_poly.pdbx_seq_one_letter_code
_entity_poly.pdbx_strand_id
1 'polypeptide(L)' 'MNQKIQTPLDDDLRDEYDETVLTNGVRGKYTARIAAGTNLVRLAPDVAAAFPTEAAVNEALRLLLKAATLAVAPPPID' A
#
# COMPACT_ATOMS: atom_id res chain seq x y z
N MET A 1 13.22 44.04 -22.79
CA MET A 1 13.28 44.17 -21.30
C MET A 1 12.30 43.17 -20.73
N ASN A 2 12.77 42.04 -20.21
CA ASN A 2 11.92 41.01 -19.62
C ASN A 2 11.64 41.37 -18.16
N GLN A 3 10.38 41.66 -17.83
CA GLN A 3 9.97 41.88 -16.45
C GLN A 3 9.94 40.53 -15.73
N LYS A 4 10.83 40.35 -14.75
CA LYS A 4 10.73 39.26 -13.77
C LYS A 4 9.56 39.58 -12.87
N ILE A 5 8.51 38.77 -12.95
CA ILE A 5 7.36 38.86 -12.04
C ILE A 5 7.84 38.38 -10.67
N GLN A 6 8.11 39.32 -9.76
CA GLN A 6 8.37 39.01 -8.35
C GLN A 6 7.02 38.86 -7.65
N THR A 7 6.61 37.61 -7.39
CA THR A 7 5.49 37.31 -6.50
C THR A 7 6.00 37.25 -5.05
N PRO A 8 5.26 37.79 -4.07
CA PRO A 8 5.72 38.00 -2.69
C PRO A 8 5.58 36.75 -1.81
N LEU A 9 5.81 35.57 -2.38
CA LEU A 9 6.06 34.38 -1.58
C LEU A 9 7.56 34.43 -1.32
N ASP A 10 7.96 34.69 -0.07
CA ASP A 10 9.35 34.47 0.33
C ASP A 10 9.75 33.08 -0.18
N ASP A 11 10.81 33.05 -0.99
CA ASP A 11 11.30 31.83 -1.59
C ASP A 11 11.98 31.01 -0.50
N ASP A 12 11.17 30.29 0.29
CA ASP A 12 11.59 29.37 1.34
C ASP A 12 12.24 28.09 0.77
N LEU A 13 12.42 28.01 -0.55
CA LEU A 13 13.15 26.91 -1.17
C LEU A 13 14.60 26.97 -0.71
N ARG A 14 15.14 25.79 -0.41
CA ARG A 14 16.55 25.67 -0.08
C ARG A 14 17.38 25.88 -1.34
N ASP A 15 18.59 26.42 -1.19
CA ASP A 15 19.50 26.73 -2.30
C ASP A 15 19.75 25.52 -3.25
N GLU A 16 19.64 24.28 -2.75
CA GLU A 16 19.77 23.06 -3.55
C GLU A 16 18.57 22.75 -4.48
N TYR A 17 17.45 23.48 -4.35
CA TYR A 17 16.25 23.27 -5.14
C TYR A 17 16.03 24.41 -6.13
N ASP A 18 16.25 24.12 -7.41
CA ASP A 18 15.85 24.99 -8.52
C ASP A 18 14.82 24.30 -9.43
N GLU A 19 14.30 25.03 -10.43
CA GLU A 19 13.33 24.53 -11.39
C GLU A 19 13.84 23.29 -12.18
N THR A 20 15.15 23.12 -12.29
CA THR A 20 15.75 22.00 -13.03
C THR A 20 15.56 20.67 -12.31
N VAL A 21 15.35 20.67 -10.99
CA VAL A 21 15.08 19.48 -10.17
C VAL A 21 13.74 18.81 -10.56
N LEU A 22 12.80 19.57 -11.12
CA LEU A 22 11.45 19.10 -11.46
C LEU A 22 11.30 18.55 -12.89
N THR A 23 12.41 18.47 -13.65
CA THR A 23 12.39 18.19 -15.10
C THR A 23 11.89 16.79 -15.51
N ASN A 24 11.76 15.84 -14.57
CA ASN A 24 11.40 14.44 -14.87
C ASN A 24 10.19 13.93 -14.07
N GLY A 25 9.24 14.81 -13.73
CA GLY A 25 7.99 14.43 -13.08
C GLY A 25 7.11 13.57 -13.99
N VAL A 26 6.98 12.27 -13.71
CA VAL A 26 6.05 11.37 -14.42
C VAL A 26 4.75 11.26 -13.64
N ARG A 27 3.63 11.69 -14.24
CA ARG A 27 2.30 11.54 -13.64
C ARG A 27 1.98 10.07 -13.42
N GLY A 28 1.66 9.71 -12.18
CA GLY A 28 1.28 8.34 -11.82
C GLY A 28 2.44 7.34 -11.70
N LYS A 29 3.69 7.81 -11.54
CA LYS A 29 4.90 6.97 -11.38
C LYS A 29 4.76 5.83 -10.36
N TYR A 30 3.95 6.02 -9.32
CA TYR A 30 3.74 5.04 -8.24
C TYR A 30 2.29 4.52 -8.16
N THR A 31 1.42 4.89 -9.09
CA THR A 31 0.00 4.52 -9.06
C THR A 31 -0.18 3.01 -9.09
N ALA A 32 0.61 2.29 -9.90
CA ALA A 32 0.58 0.83 -9.95
C ALA A 32 1.03 0.18 -8.62
N ARG A 33 1.97 0.78 -7.88
CA ARG A 33 2.42 0.26 -6.57
C ARG A 33 1.36 0.46 -5.49
N ILE A 34 0.66 1.60 -5.55
CA ILE A 34 -0.47 1.89 -4.64
C ILE A 34 -1.65 0.97 -4.97
N ALA A 35 -1.96 0.78 -6.26
CA ALA A 35 -3.04 -0.12 -6.72
C ALA A 35 -2.73 -1.60 -6.45
N ALA A 36 -1.45 -1.99 -6.48
CA ALA A 36 -1.00 -3.30 -6.01
C ALA A 36 -1.19 -3.50 -4.49
N GLY A 37 -1.55 -2.42 -3.78
CA GLY A 37 -2.30 -2.38 -2.53
C GLY A 37 -2.03 -3.47 -1.51
N THR A 38 -1.56 -3.07 -0.33
CA THR A 38 -1.84 -3.80 0.91
C THR A 38 -3.36 -3.82 1.10
N ASN A 39 -3.99 -4.99 0.95
CA ASN A 39 -5.41 -5.19 1.27
C ASN A 39 -5.60 -5.08 2.79
N LEU A 40 -5.84 -3.87 3.28
CA LEU A 40 -6.13 -3.60 4.69
C LEU A 40 -7.58 -3.98 4.99
N VAL A 41 -7.76 -4.98 5.84
CA VAL A 41 -9.07 -5.44 6.30
C VAL A 41 -9.20 -5.16 7.80
N ARG A 42 -10.25 -4.44 8.18
CA ARG A 42 -10.53 -4.18 9.60
C ARG A 42 -11.21 -5.40 10.23
N LEU A 43 -10.56 -5.97 11.24
CA LEU A 43 -11.15 -7.05 12.04
C LEU A 43 -12.20 -6.49 13.01
N ALA A 44 -13.11 -7.37 13.43
CA ALA A 44 -14.00 -7.07 14.56
C ALA A 44 -13.17 -6.91 15.85
N PRO A 45 -13.62 -6.11 16.84
CA PRO A 45 -12.81 -5.80 18.02
C PRO A 45 -12.38 -7.02 18.85
N ASP A 46 -13.28 -8.00 18.97
CA ASP A 46 -13.05 -9.27 19.66
C ASP A 46 -12.00 -10.13 18.93
N VAL A 47 -12.10 -10.20 17.60
CA VAL A 47 -11.13 -10.92 16.77
C VAL A 47 -9.75 -10.25 16.82
N ALA A 48 -9.70 -8.92 16.77
CA ALA A 48 -8.46 -8.16 16.90
C ALA A 48 -7.79 -8.36 18.28
N ALA A 49 -8.59 -8.45 19.34
CA ALA A 49 -8.10 -8.74 20.68
C ALA A 49 -7.52 -10.16 20.81
N ALA A 50 -8.13 -11.13 20.12
CA ALA A 50 -7.64 -12.51 20.09
C ALA A 50 -6.38 -12.71 19.24
N PHE A 51 -6.20 -11.89 18.19
CA PHE A 51 -5.05 -11.97 17.27
C PHE A 51 -4.34 -10.60 17.15
N PRO A 52 -3.43 -10.27 18.08
CA PRO A 52 -2.79 -8.95 18.13
C PRO A 52 -1.85 -8.64 16.96
N THR A 53 -1.46 -9.64 16.16
CA THR A 53 -0.50 -9.48 15.06
C THR A 53 -1.01 -10.11 13.77
N GLU A 54 -0.58 -9.56 12.63
CA GLU A 54 -0.87 -10.12 11.31
C GLU A 54 -0.33 -11.55 11.13
N ALA A 55 0.81 -11.87 11.78
CA ALA A 55 1.40 -13.20 11.74
C ALA A 55 0.46 -14.22 12.39
N ALA A 56 -0.10 -13.91 13.57
CA ALA A 56 -1.02 -14.78 14.29
C ALA A 56 -2.32 -15.03 13.49
N VAL A 57 -2.89 -14.00 12.87
CA VAL A 57 -4.07 -14.14 12.00
C VAL A 57 -3.76 -15.05 10.81
N ASN A 58 -2.66 -14.78 10.10
CA ASN A 58 -2.31 -15.50 8.89
C ASN A 58 -1.95 -16.96 9.16
N GLU A 59 -1.29 -17.27 10.27
CA GLU A 59 -1.02 -18.64 10.69
C GLU A 59 -2.31 -19.42 10.96
N ALA A 60 -3.26 -18.83 11.70
CA ALA A 60 -4.55 -19.46 11.98
C ALA A 60 -5.35 -19.73 10.69
N LEU A 61 -5.43 -18.76 9.78
CA LEU A 61 -6.12 -18.93 8.51
C LEU A 61 -5.46 -19.99 7.62
N ARG A 62 -4.12 -20.08 7.59
CA ARG A 62 -3.41 -21.13 6.87
C ARG A 62 -3.68 -22.51 7.43
N LEU A 63 -3.78 -22.65 8.75
CA LEU A 63 -4.16 -23.93 9.38
C LEU A 63 -5.59 -24.33 8.99
N LEU A 64 -6.51 -23.38 8.98
CA LEU A 64 -7.88 -23.62 8.54
C LEU A 64 -7.95 -24.05 7.06
N LEU A 65 -7.17 -23.42 6.19
CA LEU A 65 -7.07 -23.82 4.78
C LEU A 65 -6.55 -25.25 4.65
N LYS A 66 -5.50 -25.63 5.40
CA LYS A 66 -4.99 -27.02 5.40
C LYS A 66 -6.05 -28.01 5.88
N ALA A 67 -6.75 -27.70 6.97
CA ALA A 67 -7.83 -28.54 7.48
C ALA A 67 -8.97 -28.69 6.45
N ALA A 68 -9.37 -27.60 5.80
CA ALA A 68 -10.39 -27.63 4.75
C ALA A 68 -9.95 -28.46 3.53
N THR A 69 -8.69 -28.36 3.10
CA THR A 69 -8.17 -29.19 2.00
C THR A 69 -8.13 -30.69 2.34
N LEU A 70 -7.95 -31.04 3.62
CA LEU A 70 -8.01 -32.43 4.06
C LEU A 70 -9.45 -32.96 4.13
N ALA A 71 -10.42 -32.08 4.38
CA ALA A 71 -11.84 -32.43 4.44
C ALA A 71 -12.49 -32.58 3.05
N VAL A 72 -11.96 -31.90 2.03
CA VAL A 72 -12.40 -32.04 0.64
C VAL A 72 -11.61 -33.18 -0.01
N ALA A 73 -12.10 -34.42 0.12
CA ALA A 73 -11.66 -35.51 -0.74
C ALA A 73 -11.92 -35.11 -2.21
N PRO A 74 -11.00 -35.38 -3.16
CA PRO A 74 -11.29 -35.17 -4.57
C PRO A 74 -12.53 -36.00 -4.94
N PRO A 75 -13.48 -35.46 -5.74
CA PRO A 75 -14.62 -36.24 -6.18
C PRO A 75 -14.14 -37.50 -6.89
N PRO A 76 -14.81 -38.66 -6.71
CA PRO A 76 -14.47 -39.87 -7.43
C PRO A 76 -14.55 -39.56 -8.93
N ILE A 77 -13.46 -39.85 -9.63
CA ILE A 77 -13.45 -39.86 -11.09
C ILE A 77 -14.20 -41.13 -11.47
N ASP A 78 -15.47 -40.99 -11.84
CA ASP A 78 -16.20 -41.99 -12.64
C ASP A 78 -15.77 -41.90 -14.11
#